data_AF-A0A3G7U224-F1
#
_entry.id   AF-A0A3G7U224-F1
#
_cell.length_a   1.000
_cell.length_b   1.000
_cell.length_c   1.000
_cell.angle_alpha   90.00
_cell.angle_beta   90.00
_cell.angle_gamma   90.00
#
_symmetry.space_group_name_H-M   'P 1'
#
loop_
_entity.id
_entity.type
_entity.pdbx_description
1 polymer ?
#
loop_
_entity_poly.entity_id
_entity_poly.type
_entity_poly.pdbx_seq_one_letter_code
_entity_poly.pdbx_strand_id
1 'polypeptide(L)' 'MRPPDLQTICDQCGYSRALGNHDKCSKARQREMAELRALENKGR' A
#
# COMPACT_ATOMS: atom_id res chain seq x y z
N MET A 1 6.92 24.14 -3.68
CA MET A 1 6.28 22.80 -3.70
C MET A 1 7.35 21.77 -3.43
N ARG A 2 7.14 20.84 -2.49
CA ARG A 2 8.04 19.69 -2.35
C ARG A 2 7.92 18.84 -3.63
N PRO A 3 9.03 18.34 -4.20
CA PRO A 3 8.95 17.43 -5.33
C PRO A 3 8.11 16.22 -4.91
N PRO A 4 7.19 15.75 -5.78
CA PRO A 4 6.45 14.52 -5.50
C PRO A 4 7.47 13.40 -5.29
N ASP A 5 7.24 12.58 -4.26
CA ASP A 5 8.02 11.39 -4.03
C ASP A 5 7.74 10.42 -5.18
N LEU A 6 8.56 10.49 -6.23
CA LEU A 6 8.47 9.68 -7.44
C LEU A 6 9.00 8.28 -7.14
N GLN A 7 8.45 7.62 -6.12
CA GLN A 7 8.78 6.24 -5.82
C GLN A 7 8.22 5.37 -6.95
N THR A 8 9.06 5.15 -7.95
CA THR A 8 8.77 4.40 -9.17
C THR A 8 8.74 2.90 -8.92
N ILE A 9 9.29 2.45 -7.80
CA ILE A 9 9.35 1.05 -7.39
C ILE A 9 8.31 0.78 -6.31
N CYS A 10 7.57 -0.32 -6.45
CA CYS A 10 6.66 -0.80 -5.42
C CYS A 10 7.47 -1.33 -4.23
N ASP A 11 7.23 -0.75 -3.06
CA ASP A 11 7.80 -1.11 -1.77
C ASP A 11 7.51 -2.56 -1.33
N GLN A 12 6.41 -3.15 -1.83
CA GLN A 12 5.97 -4.49 -1.43
C GLN A 12 6.52 -5.62 -2.30
N CYS A 13 6.76 -5.36 -3.58
CA CYS A 13 7.19 -6.39 -4.53
C CYS A 13 8.50 -6.06 -5.25
N GLY A 14 9.03 -4.85 -5.09
CA GLY A 14 10.29 -4.42 -5.74
C GLY A 14 10.19 -4.16 -7.24
N TYR A 15 9.00 -4.32 -7.84
CA TYR A 15 8.79 -4.07 -9.28
C TYR A 15 8.39 -2.62 -9.56
N SER A 16 8.69 -2.17 -10.77
CA SER A 16 8.22 -0.87 -11.28
C SER A 16 6.69 -0.77 -11.17
N ARG A 17 6.22 0.35 -10.62
CA ARG A 17 4.79 0.67 -10.51
C ARG A 17 4.08 0.76 -11.86
N ALA A 18 4.81 1.06 -12.92
CA ALA A 18 4.26 1.20 -14.27
C ALA A 18 4.15 -0.13 -15.05
N LEU A 19 4.96 -1.14 -14.70
CA LEU A 19 5.08 -2.38 -15.48
C LEU A 19 4.72 -3.66 -14.71
N GLY A 20 4.70 -3.62 -13.37
CA GLY A 20 4.38 -4.77 -12.54
C GLY A 20 2.88 -5.03 -12.41
N ASN A 21 2.51 -6.29 -12.13
CA ASN A 21 1.16 -6.61 -11.66
C ASN A 21 1.08 -6.36 -10.15
N HIS A 22 0.32 -5.34 -9.75
CA HIS A 22 0.21 -4.87 -8.37
C HIS A 22 -1.09 -5.27 -7.68
N ASP A 23 -1.93 -6.12 -8.28
CA ASP A 23 -3.21 -6.54 -7.70
C ASP A 23 -3.02 -7.21 -6.33
N LYS A 24 -1.98 -8.04 -6.21
CA LYS A 24 -1.63 -8.72 -4.96
C LYS A 24 -1.18 -7.71 -3.90
N CYS A 25 -0.37 -6.72 -4.27
CA CYS A 25 0.10 -5.67 -3.37
C CYS A 25 -1.04 -4.76 -2.92
N SER A 26 -1.94 -4.37 -3.82
CA SER A 26 -3.14 -3.59 -3.49
C SER A 26 -4.03 -4.33 -2.49
N LYS A 27 -4.26 -5.63 -2.71
CA LYS A 27 -5.04 -6.46 -1.77
C LYS A 27 -4.35 -6.61 -0.42
N ALA A 28 -3.02 -6.76 -0.39
CA ALA A 28 -2.26 -6.81 0.85
C ALA A 28 -2.42 -5.51 1.66
N ARG A 29 -2.27 -4.34 1.02
CA ARG A 29 -2.52 -3.03 1.66
C ARG A 29 -3.94 -2.91 2.20
N GLN A 30 -4.93 -3.33 1.42
CA GLN A 30 -6.32 -3.26 1.85
C GLN A 30 -6.58 -4.12 3.09
N ARG A 31 -5.98 -5.32 3.16
CA ARG A 31 -6.08 -6.19 4.34
C ARG A 31 -5.43 -5.56 5.57
N GLU A 32 -4.20 -5.08 5.43
CA GLU A 32 -3.48 -4.43 6.53
C GLU A 32 -4.26 -3.23 7.08
N MET A 33 -4.78 -2.38 6.18
CA MET A 33 -5.60 -1.22 6.57
C MET A 33 -6.95 -1.64 7.18
N ALA A 34 -7.56 -2.73 6.71
CA ALA A 34 -8.77 -3.26 7.32
C ALA A 34 -8.53 -3.82 8.73
N GLU A 35 -7.38 -4.48 8.95
CA GLU A 35 -6.96 -4.95 10.27
C GLU A 35 -6.70 -3.78 11.23
N LEU A 36 -5.99 -2.75 10.77
CA LEU A 36 -5.77 -1.51 11.54
C LEU A 36 -7.10 -0.84 11.91
N ARG A 37 -8.00 -0.65 10.95
CA ARG A 37 -9.33 -0.07 11.21
C ARG A 37 -10.17 -0.91 12.17
N ALA A 38 -10.08 -2.24 12.09
CA ALA A 38 -10.79 -3.13 12.99
C ALA A 38 -10.24 -3.05 14.42
N LEU A 39 -8.94 -2.83 14.58
CA LEU A 39 -8.31 -2.58 15.88
C LEU A 39 -8.73 -1.21 16.43
N GLU A 40 -8.71 -0.15 15.61
CA GLU A 40 -9.17 1.18 15.99
C GLU A 40 -10.64 1.18 16.45
N ASN A 41 -11.51 0.46 15.73
CA ASN A 41 -12.94 0.40 16.07
C ASN A 41 -13.24 -0.47 17.32
N LYS A 42 -12.33 -1.37 17.71
CA LYS A 42 -12.47 -2.15 18.96
C LYS A 42 -11.98 -1.38 20.20
N GLY A 43 -11.25 -0.27 20.02
CA GLY A 43 -10.68 0.54 21.10
C GLY A 43 -11.47 1.79 21.45
N ARG A 44 -12.66 2.00 20.88
CA ARG A 44 -13.53 3.16 21.14
C ARG A 44 -14.75 2.79 21.97
#